data_AF-A0AA47ERS8-F1
#
_entry.id   AF-A0AA47ERS8-F1
#
_cell.length_a   1.000
_cell.length_b   1.000
_cell.length_c   1.000
_cell.angle_alpha   90.00
_cell.angle_beta   90.00
_cell.angle_gamma   90.00
#
_symmetry.space_group_name_H-M   'P 1'
#
loop_
_entity.id
_entity.type
_entity.pdbx_description
1 polymer ?
#
loop_
_entity_poly.entity_id
_entity_poly.type
_entity_poly.pdbx_seq_one_letter_code
_entity_poly.pdbx_strand_id
1 'polypeptide(L)'
;MEVTVTGDVTRLFRVDEASQVGQARRESTALAQTLGFDEAACGRVALVATELATNMLKHGRGGCFQLSGVAAREGMGVEICAIDEGPGFTLEDGLRDGYSTAGTPGTGLGAIKRKAQVLDAYSDAKGAIVMVRLFAQPRAELDLPYGAVRVPLHHEVVCGDAWQLAIREQRVTVTLIDGLGHGHGAADAADAGTRALAAASGEPGELIARLHAGMSGTRGGAAAVMQFDSRTGQVRFAGVGNIVASLCDGDGVRGMPSHPGIVGVQFRKAQPFDFPNATGKLLVMHSDGLQTRWNLRDHPALLSRHPRIVAAVLLRDYARGRDDACVFVMRLGAMQ
;
A
#
# COMPACT_ATOMS: atom_id res chain seq x y z
N MET A 1 2.54 10.10 -18.98
CA MET A 1 2.62 8.76 -18.36
C MET A 1 1.22 8.21 -18.25
N GLU A 2 1.03 6.95 -18.63
CA GLU A 2 -0.24 6.25 -18.56
C GLU A 2 -0.04 4.98 -17.75
N VAL A 3 -0.60 4.94 -16.54
CA VAL A 3 -0.48 3.81 -15.62
C VAL A 3 -1.87 3.44 -15.15
N THR A 4 -2.28 2.18 -15.32
CA THR A 4 -3.42 1.62 -14.59
C THR A 4 -2.96 0.37 -13.89
N VAL A 5 -3.16 0.32 -12.58
CA VAL A 5 -2.83 -0.85 -11.77
C VAL A 5 -3.97 -1.13 -10.81
N THR A 6 -4.40 -2.38 -10.78
CA THR A 6 -5.23 -2.93 -9.71
C THR A 6 -4.30 -3.60 -8.72
N GLY A 7 -4.53 -3.39 -7.43
CA GLY A 7 -3.68 -3.96 -6.39
C GLY A 7 -3.86 -5.44 -6.20
N ASP A 8 -2.77 -6.20 -6.25
CA ASP A 8 -2.76 -7.60 -5.83
C ASP A 8 -2.88 -7.73 -4.31
N VAL A 9 -3.34 -8.90 -3.87
CA VAL A 9 -3.32 -9.27 -2.44
C VAL A 9 -1.87 -9.32 -1.96
N THR A 10 -1.57 -8.60 -0.87
CA THR A 10 -0.23 -8.59 -0.29
C THR A 10 0.04 -9.94 0.37
N ARG A 11 1.13 -10.60 -0.02
CA ARG A 11 1.56 -11.85 0.63
C ARG A 11 2.13 -11.51 1.99
N LEU A 12 1.71 -12.25 3.00
CA LEU A 12 2.10 -12.08 4.39
C LEU A 12 2.57 -13.41 4.94
N PHE A 13 3.73 -13.42 5.59
CA PHE A 13 4.16 -14.54 6.41
C PHE A 13 5.01 -14.04 7.57
N ARG A 14 5.07 -14.86 8.63
CA ARG A 14 5.91 -14.58 9.79
C ARG A 14 7.35 -15.02 9.56
N VAL A 15 8.27 -14.30 10.17
CA VAL A 15 9.70 -14.61 10.19
C VAL A 15 10.15 -14.63 11.65
N ASP A 16 10.05 -15.79 12.28
CA ASP A 16 10.35 -16.06 13.70
C ASP A 16 11.48 -17.09 13.88
N GLU A 17 11.77 -17.87 12.84
CA GLU A 17 12.79 -18.90 12.81
C GLU A 17 13.58 -18.91 11.49
N ALA A 18 14.76 -19.52 11.52
CA ALA A 18 15.70 -19.50 10.40
C ALA A 18 15.15 -20.10 9.10
N SER A 19 14.21 -21.05 9.18
CA SER A 19 13.58 -21.69 8.02
C SER A 19 12.85 -20.66 7.12
N GLN A 20 12.28 -19.62 7.73
CA GLN A 20 11.48 -18.59 7.07
C GLN A 20 12.33 -17.54 6.36
N VAL A 21 13.62 -17.42 6.69
CA VAL A 21 14.57 -16.66 5.84
C VAL A 21 14.66 -17.31 4.46
N GLY A 22 14.69 -18.65 4.43
CA GLY A 22 14.64 -19.41 3.18
C GLY A 22 13.32 -19.23 2.43
N GLN A 23 12.19 -19.14 3.15
CA GLN A 23 10.88 -18.83 2.57
C GLN A 23 10.86 -17.43 1.94
N ALA A 24 11.30 -16.40 2.69
CA ALA A 24 11.34 -15.03 2.21
C ALA A 24 12.13 -14.88 0.90
N ARG A 25 13.29 -15.55 0.83
CA ARG A 25 14.10 -15.62 -0.39
C ARG A 25 13.32 -16.27 -1.54
N ARG A 26 12.78 -17.48 -1.33
CA ARG A 26 12.10 -18.25 -2.39
C ARG A 26 10.87 -17.51 -2.93
N GLU A 27 10.03 -16.98 -2.06
CA GLU A 27 8.80 -16.29 -2.47
C GLU A 27 9.09 -14.97 -3.18
N SER A 28 10.08 -14.20 -2.70
CA SER A 28 10.50 -12.95 -3.35
C SER A 28 11.11 -13.21 -4.72
N THR A 29 11.95 -14.24 -4.86
CA THR A 29 12.48 -14.66 -6.17
C THR A 29 11.37 -15.12 -7.11
N ALA A 30 10.43 -15.94 -6.63
CA ALA A 30 9.32 -16.42 -7.44
C ALA A 30 8.45 -15.25 -7.95
N LEU A 31 8.15 -14.27 -7.09
CA LEU A 31 7.44 -13.07 -7.50
C LEU A 31 8.23 -12.28 -8.56
N ALA A 32 9.54 -12.06 -8.36
CA ALA A 32 10.38 -11.37 -9.34
C ALA A 32 10.36 -12.06 -10.71
N GLN A 33 10.43 -13.39 -10.74
CA GLN A 33 10.34 -14.19 -11.97
C GLN A 33 8.98 -14.02 -12.65
N THR A 34 7.88 -14.09 -11.90
CA THR A 34 6.52 -13.84 -12.43
C THR A 34 6.39 -12.43 -13.02
N LEU A 35 7.09 -11.44 -12.45
CA LEU A 35 7.12 -10.06 -12.95
C LEU A 35 8.13 -9.85 -14.09
N GLY A 36 8.78 -10.89 -14.59
CA GLY A 36 9.67 -10.84 -15.76
C GLY A 36 11.09 -10.31 -15.46
N PHE A 37 11.56 -10.39 -14.22
CA PHE A 37 12.93 -10.04 -13.87
C PHE A 37 13.90 -11.07 -14.48
N ASP A 38 15.03 -10.59 -14.98
CA ASP A 38 16.13 -11.46 -15.42
C ASP A 38 16.81 -12.17 -14.22
N GLU A 39 17.71 -13.11 -14.52
CA GLU A 39 18.41 -13.90 -13.49
C GLU A 39 19.21 -13.02 -12.52
N ALA A 40 19.89 -11.99 -13.03
CA ALA A 40 20.67 -11.08 -12.21
C ALA A 40 19.79 -10.24 -11.26
N ALA A 41 18.65 -9.75 -11.75
CA ALA A 41 17.69 -8.99 -10.98
C ALA A 41 16.96 -9.87 -9.94
N CYS A 42 16.62 -11.11 -10.31
CA CYS A 42 16.12 -12.12 -9.37
C CYS A 42 17.13 -12.40 -8.25
N GLY A 43 18.42 -12.51 -8.58
CA GLY A 43 19.51 -12.64 -7.61
C GLY A 43 19.61 -11.44 -6.65
N ARG A 44 19.42 -10.21 -7.14
CA ARG A 44 19.36 -9.01 -6.29
C ARG A 44 18.19 -9.07 -5.30
N VAL A 45 16.99 -9.41 -5.77
CA VAL A 45 15.79 -9.56 -4.93
C VAL A 45 16.01 -10.63 -3.85
N ALA A 46 16.58 -11.78 -4.22
CA ALA A 46 16.89 -12.87 -3.30
C ALA A 46 17.83 -12.43 -2.16
N LEU A 47 18.89 -11.69 -2.49
CA LEU A 47 19.83 -11.15 -1.51
C LEU A 47 19.14 -10.17 -0.56
N VAL A 48 18.42 -9.19 -1.09
CA VAL A 48 17.73 -8.18 -0.27
C VAL A 48 16.68 -8.83 0.66
N ALA A 49 15.89 -9.77 0.15
CA ALA A 49 14.92 -10.50 0.95
C ALA A 49 15.59 -11.30 2.10
N THR A 50 16.72 -11.95 1.80
CA THR A 50 17.49 -12.73 2.79
C THR A 50 18.04 -11.83 3.89
N GLU A 51 18.62 -10.68 3.53
CA GLU A 51 19.16 -9.72 4.50
C GLU A 51 18.05 -9.11 5.37
N LEU A 52 16.92 -8.70 4.78
CA LEU A 52 15.78 -8.17 5.54
C LEU A 52 15.24 -9.19 6.53
N ALA A 53 14.97 -10.42 6.09
CA ALA A 53 14.47 -11.48 6.97
C ALA A 53 15.49 -11.87 8.06
N THR A 54 16.78 -11.87 7.73
CA THR A 54 17.84 -12.13 8.72
C THR A 54 17.91 -11.01 9.77
N ASN A 55 17.76 -9.76 9.35
CA ASN A 55 17.73 -8.62 10.27
C ASN A 55 16.53 -8.68 11.21
N MET A 56 15.34 -9.05 10.69
CA MET A 56 14.15 -9.26 11.54
C MET A 56 14.41 -10.30 12.63
N LEU A 57 15.05 -11.43 12.32
CA LEU A 57 15.35 -12.46 13.32
C LEU A 57 16.41 -12.02 14.33
N LYS A 58 17.52 -11.46 13.84
CA LYS A 58 18.69 -11.17 14.70
C LYS A 58 18.50 -9.92 15.56
N HIS A 59 17.77 -8.94 15.05
CA HIS A 59 17.67 -7.61 15.66
C HIS A 59 16.22 -7.23 16.00
N GLY A 60 15.25 -7.74 15.22
CA GLY A 60 13.84 -7.36 15.28
C GLY A 60 12.93 -8.30 16.09
N ARG A 61 13.45 -9.37 16.71
CA ARG A 61 12.64 -10.39 17.43
C ARG A 61 11.60 -11.08 16.55
N GLY A 62 11.84 -11.12 15.25
CA GLY A 62 10.90 -11.59 14.25
C GLY A 62 9.81 -10.58 13.92
N GLY A 63 8.73 -11.04 13.28
CA GLY A 63 7.62 -10.17 12.87
C GLY A 63 6.98 -10.57 11.55
N CYS A 64 6.42 -9.59 10.84
CA CYS A 64 5.66 -9.77 9.61
C CYS A 64 6.45 -9.34 8.37
N PHE A 65 6.58 -10.24 7.40
CA PHE A 65 7.17 -9.95 6.10
C PHE A 65 6.06 -9.78 5.07
N GLN A 66 5.99 -8.60 4.44
CA GLN A 66 5.01 -8.28 3.42
C GLN A 66 5.68 -8.23 2.05
N LEU A 67 5.09 -8.92 1.07
CA LEU A 67 5.61 -9.04 -0.29
C LEU A 67 4.51 -8.80 -1.33
N SER A 68 4.76 -7.90 -2.28
CA SER A 68 3.81 -7.57 -3.34
C SER A 68 4.50 -7.07 -4.61
N GLY A 69 3.81 -7.20 -5.75
CA GLY A 69 4.16 -6.44 -6.95
C GLY A 69 3.81 -4.97 -6.75
N VAL A 70 4.55 -4.08 -7.41
CA VAL A 70 4.29 -2.64 -7.37
C VAL A 70 4.38 -2.06 -8.78
N ALA A 71 3.45 -1.18 -9.15
CA ALA A 71 3.55 -0.49 -10.43
C ALA A 71 4.72 0.50 -10.41
N ALA A 72 5.45 0.53 -11.51
CA ALA A 72 6.50 1.51 -11.76
C ALA A 72 6.08 2.44 -12.91
N ARG A 73 6.84 3.51 -13.14
CA ARG A 73 6.68 4.34 -14.34
C ARG A 73 6.82 3.50 -15.63
N GLU A 74 7.62 2.45 -15.57
CA GLU A 74 7.79 1.47 -16.63
C GLU A 74 7.73 0.05 -16.03
N GLY A 75 6.71 -0.72 -16.39
CA GLY A 75 6.56 -2.11 -15.94
C GLY A 75 6.21 -2.24 -14.46
N MET A 76 6.71 -3.31 -13.84
CA MET A 76 6.44 -3.68 -12.45
C MET A 76 7.73 -3.82 -11.65
N GLY A 77 7.64 -3.58 -10.35
CA GLY A 77 8.67 -3.83 -9.36
C GLY A 77 8.25 -4.85 -8.31
N VAL A 78 9.21 -5.27 -7.51
CA VAL A 78 8.98 -6.04 -6.27
C VAL A 78 9.07 -5.09 -5.09
N GLU A 79 8.04 -5.07 -4.26
CA GLU A 79 8.02 -4.36 -2.98
C GLU A 79 8.11 -5.36 -1.83
N ILE A 80 9.04 -5.11 -0.91
CA ILE A 80 9.18 -5.86 0.35
C ILE A 80 9.06 -4.88 1.50
N CYS A 81 8.23 -5.19 2.48
CA CYS A 81 8.10 -4.45 3.73
C CYS A 81 8.31 -5.40 4.91
N ALA A 82 9.44 -5.27 5.60
CA ALA A 82 9.77 -6.02 6.79
C ALA A 82 9.32 -5.23 8.02
N ILE A 83 8.39 -5.79 8.80
CA ILE A 83 7.81 -5.17 10.00
C ILE A 83 8.20 -6.03 11.19
N ASP A 84 9.13 -5.55 12.01
CA ASP A 84 9.61 -6.27 13.18
C ASP A 84 8.97 -5.80 14.50
N GLU A 85 9.19 -6.59 15.55
CA GLU A 85 8.68 -6.37 16.91
C GLU A 85 9.83 -6.07 17.90
N GLY A 86 10.93 -5.52 17.36
CA GLY A 86 12.14 -5.23 18.11
C GLY A 86 12.01 -3.98 18.98
N PRO A 87 13.10 -3.59 19.68
CA PRO A 87 13.13 -2.34 20.47
C PRO A 87 13.16 -1.07 19.59
N GLY A 88 13.10 -1.21 18.27
CA GLY A 88 13.36 -0.15 17.31
C GLY A 88 14.85 0.19 17.15
N PHE A 89 15.18 1.01 16.16
CA PHE A 89 16.55 1.47 15.90
C PHE A 89 16.57 2.83 15.17
N THR A 90 17.67 3.58 15.33
CA THR A 90 17.94 4.76 14.51
C THR A 90 18.48 4.33 13.14
N LEU A 91 17.81 4.70 12.05
CA LEU A 91 18.22 4.32 10.70
C LEU A 91 19.66 4.78 10.36
N GLU A 92 20.05 5.96 10.82
CA GLU A 92 21.41 6.48 10.64
C GLU A 92 22.48 5.59 11.27
N ASP A 93 22.19 5.01 12.44
CA ASP A 93 23.11 4.09 13.12
C ASP A 93 23.15 2.74 12.39
N GLY A 94 22.00 2.25 11.90
CA GLY A 94 21.92 1.01 11.13
C GLY A 94 22.55 1.07 9.73
N LEU A 95 22.69 2.26 9.13
CA LEU A 95 23.30 2.46 7.81
C LEU A 95 24.81 2.75 7.86
N ARG A 96 25.39 2.98 9.03
CA ARG A 96 26.85 3.08 9.19
C ARG A 96 27.44 1.67 9.04
N ASP A 97 28.19 1.44 7.95
CA ASP A 97 28.91 0.19 7.73
C ASP A 97 29.75 -0.13 8.99
N GLY A 98 29.57 -1.32 9.56
CA GLY A 98 30.27 -1.78 10.77
C GLY A 98 29.50 -1.63 12.09
N TYR A 99 28.29 -1.04 12.10
CA TYR A 99 27.46 -0.99 13.30
C TYR A 99 26.61 -2.26 13.44
N SER A 100 26.94 -3.10 14.44
CA SER A 100 26.13 -4.27 14.80
C SER A 100 26.03 -4.38 16.31
N THR A 101 24.81 -4.50 16.81
CA THR A 101 24.52 -4.78 18.22
C THR A 101 24.54 -6.28 18.53
N ALA A 102 24.66 -7.16 17.52
CA ALA A 102 24.53 -8.61 17.67
C ALA A 102 25.67 -9.43 17.00
N GLY A 103 26.87 -8.86 16.84
CA GLY A 103 28.05 -9.60 16.40
C GLY A 103 28.09 -9.99 14.91
N THR A 104 27.28 -9.34 14.07
CA THR A 104 27.39 -9.42 12.60
C THR A 104 28.34 -8.33 12.08
N PRO A 105 28.84 -8.39 10.83
CA PRO A 105 29.73 -7.36 10.29
C PRO A 105 29.15 -5.93 10.20
N GLY A 106 27.87 -5.73 10.56
CA GLY A 106 27.22 -4.42 10.51
C GLY A 106 27.03 -3.89 9.09
N THR A 107 26.93 -4.79 8.10
CA THR A 107 26.87 -4.44 6.67
C THR A 107 25.50 -4.68 6.02
N GLY A 108 24.54 -5.28 6.73
CA GLY A 108 23.28 -5.77 6.15
C GLY A 108 22.42 -4.66 5.52
N LEU A 109 22.11 -3.61 6.28
CA LEU A 109 21.36 -2.46 5.76
C LEU A 109 22.14 -1.65 4.72
N GLY A 110 23.46 -1.52 4.87
CA GLY A 110 24.34 -0.92 3.86
C GLY A 110 24.32 -1.70 2.53
N ALA A 111 24.30 -3.03 2.60
CA ALA A 111 24.19 -3.90 1.43
C ALA A 111 22.82 -3.79 0.76
N ILE A 112 21.74 -3.69 1.54
CA ILE A 112 20.39 -3.42 1.02
C ILE A 112 20.36 -2.08 0.30
N LYS A 113 20.87 -1.00 0.93
CA LYS A 113 20.91 0.34 0.34
C LYS A 113 21.65 0.39 -1.01
N ARG A 114 22.72 -0.39 -1.16
CA ARG A 114 23.48 -0.48 -2.41
C ARG A 114 22.76 -1.26 -3.52
N LYS A 115 21.75 -2.06 -3.20
CA LYS A 115 21.06 -2.96 -4.14
C LYS A 115 19.63 -2.51 -4.48
N ALA A 116 18.94 -1.90 -3.52
CA ALA A 116 17.57 -1.42 -3.69
C ALA A 116 17.54 -0.09 -4.45
N GLN A 117 16.47 0.14 -5.21
CA GLN A 117 16.24 1.39 -5.92
C GLN A 117 15.50 2.39 -5.02
N VAL A 118 14.64 1.88 -4.13
CA VAL A 118 13.98 2.64 -3.07
C VAL A 118 14.22 1.91 -1.77
N LEU A 119 14.61 2.65 -0.74
CA LEU A 119 14.73 2.19 0.65
C LEU A 119 14.23 3.32 1.54
N ASP A 120 13.26 3.01 2.41
CA ASP A 120 12.88 3.89 3.52
C ASP A 120 12.62 3.03 4.76
N ALA A 121 12.71 3.66 5.92
CA ALA A 121 12.40 2.99 7.17
C ALA A 121 11.76 3.94 8.17
N TYR A 122 10.96 3.36 9.05
CA TYR A 122 10.40 4.01 10.22
C TYR A 122 10.57 3.09 11.41
N SER A 123 10.93 3.65 12.56
CA SER A 123 11.10 2.88 13.77
C SER A 123 10.64 3.68 14.97
N ASP A 124 9.98 2.99 15.89
CA ASP A 124 9.46 3.50 17.13
C ASP A 124 9.55 2.41 18.22
N ALA A 125 8.93 2.67 19.37
CA ALA A 125 8.90 1.72 20.48
C ALA A 125 8.15 0.42 20.20
N LYS A 126 7.41 0.33 19.07
CA LYS A 126 6.67 -0.88 18.66
C LYS A 126 7.47 -1.75 17.68
N GLY A 127 8.65 -1.31 17.26
CA GLY A 127 9.53 -2.02 16.32
C GLY A 127 9.98 -1.15 15.16
N ALA A 128 10.50 -1.80 14.13
CA ALA A 128 10.93 -1.14 12.91
C ALA A 128 10.20 -1.68 11.67
N ILE A 129 10.01 -0.77 10.72
CA ILE A 129 9.46 -1.04 9.41
C ILE A 129 10.52 -0.63 8.40
N VAL A 130 11.01 -1.59 7.61
CA VAL A 130 11.96 -1.35 6.53
C VAL A 130 11.30 -1.73 5.21
N MET A 131 11.14 -0.75 4.33
CA MET A 131 10.53 -0.92 3.02
C MET A 131 11.58 -0.77 1.93
N VAL A 132 11.56 -1.70 0.97
CA VAL A 132 12.37 -1.63 -0.23
C VAL A 132 11.54 -1.85 -1.48
N ARG A 133 11.91 -1.17 -2.56
CA ARG A 133 11.46 -1.49 -3.92
C ARG A 133 12.64 -1.81 -4.81
N LEU A 134 12.47 -2.89 -5.57
CA LEU A 134 13.42 -3.35 -6.57
C LEU A 134 12.72 -3.36 -7.93
N PHE A 135 13.42 -2.87 -8.95
CA PHE A 135 12.94 -2.88 -10.33
C PHE A 135 13.86 -3.77 -11.18
N ALA A 136 13.31 -4.33 -12.26
CA ALA A 136 14.06 -5.19 -13.17
C ALA A 136 15.31 -4.47 -13.69
N GLN A 137 15.10 -3.23 -14.16
CA GLN A 137 16.16 -2.27 -14.41
C GLN A 137 16.44 -1.48 -13.13
N PRO A 138 17.70 -1.40 -12.67
CA PRO A 138 18.04 -0.80 -11.38
C PRO A 138 18.03 0.75 -11.43
N ARG A 139 16.89 1.35 -11.76
CA ARG A 139 16.65 2.81 -11.87
C ARG A 139 15.70 3.27 -10.77
N ALA A 140 16.11 4.25 -9.96
CA ALA A 140 15.28 4.77 -8.87
C ALA A 140 14.13 5.66 -9.37
N GLU A 141 14.30 6.28 -10.54
CA GLU A 141 13.31 7.17 -11.17
C GLU A 141 12.05 6.42 -11.61
N LEU A 142 12.10 5.09 -11.67
CA LEU A 142 10.97 4.24 -11.98
C LEU A 142 9.92 4.20 -10.86
N ASP A 143 10.26 4.65 -9.65
CA ASP A 143 9.33 4.62 -8.54
C ASP A 143 8.12 5.53 -8.73
N LEU A 144 6.95 5.00 -8.38
CA LEU A 144 5.72 5.76 -8.20
C LEU A 144 5.47 5.88 -6.69
N PRO A 145 5.63 7.07 -6.07
CA PRO A 145 5.59 7.23 -4.61
C PRO A 145 4.16 7.15 -4.03
N TYR A 146 3.53 5.98 -4.13
CA TYR A 146 2.31 5.59 -3.43
C TYR A 146 2.62 4.44 -2.48
N GLY A 147 1.73 4.18 -1.54
CA GLY A 147 1.78 3.04 -0.65
C GLY A 147 0.43 2.37 -0.66
N ALA A 148 0.37 1.08 -0.93
CA ALA A 148 -0.88 0.35 -0.87
C ALA A 148 -0.65 -1.03 -0.29
N VAL A 149 -1.58 -1.48 0.53
CA VAL A 149 -1.58 -2.81 1.12
C VAL A 149 -3.02 -3.26 1.22
N ARG A 150 -3.31 -4.49 0.78
CA ARG A 150 -4.59 -5.16 1.00
C ARG A 150 -4.30 -6.56 1.51
N VAL A 151 -4.92 -6.93 2.62
CA VAL A 151 -4.67 -8.20 3.31
C VAL A 151 -6.00 -8.87 3.61
N PRO A 152 -6.11 -10.19 3.38
CA PRO A 152 -7.32 -10.91 3.69
C PRO A 152 -7.48 -11.04 5.21
N LEU A 153 -8.71 -11.23 5.67
CA LEU A 153 -9.00 -11.72 7.00
C LEU A 153 -8.23 -13.03 7.26
N HIS A 154 -7.65 -13.20 8.44
CA HIS A 154 -6.61 -14.21 8.76
C HIS A 154 -6.88 -15.67 8.33
N HIS A 155 -8.14 -16.06 8.14
CA HIS A 155 -8.53 -17.42 7.74
C HIS A 155 -9.02 -17.52 6.28
N GLU A 156 -9.01 -16.41 5.54
CA GLU A 156 -9.41 -16.32 4.16
C GLU A 156 -8.19 -16.33 3.24
N VAL A 157 -8.37 -16.93 2.06
CA VAL A 157 -7.36 -16.97 1.00
C VAL A 157 -7.59 -15.92 -0.09
N VAL A 158 -8.71 -15.21 0.01
CA VAL A 158 -9.13 -14.11 -0.86
C VAL A 158 -9.47 -12.89 -0.01
N CYS A 159 -9.27 -11.70 -0.55
CA CYS A 159 -9.52 -10.44 0.15
C CYS A 159 -10.70 -9.73 -0.52
N GLY A 160 -11.75 -9.46 0.27
CA GLY A 160 -12.94 -8.71 -0.11
C GLY A 160 -12.70 -7.23 -0.39
N ASP A 161 -11.54 -6.70 0.00
CA ASP A 161 -11.11 -5.37 -0.37
C ASP A 161 -10.34 -5.35 -1.70
N ALA A 162 -10.44 -4.23 -2.43
CA ALA A 162 -9.61 -3.94 -3.58
C ALA A 162 -9.27 -2.45 -3.70
N TRP A 163 -8.22 -2.14 -4.46
CA TRP A 163 -7.89 -0.77 -4.84
C TRP A 163 -7.40 -0.73 -6.30
N GLN A 164 -7.58 0.42 -6.94
CA GLN A 164 -7.07 0.68 -8.28
C GLN A 164 -6.49 2.10 -8.35
N LEU A 165 -5.35 2.25 -9.01
CA LEU A 165 -4.71 3.52 -9.34
C LEU A 165 -4.68 3.69 -10.85
N ALA A 166 -5.20 4.81 -11.34
CA ALA A 166 -5.10 5.23 -12.73
C ALA A 166 -4.46 6.62 -12.83
N ILE A 167 -3.32 6.70 -13.51
CA ILE A 167 -2.63 7.95 -13.85
C ILE A 167 -2.82 8.16 -15.35
N ARG A 168 -3.45 9.29 -15.71
CA ARG A 168 -3.73 9.71 -17.09
C ARG A 168 -3.39 11.17 -17.24
N GLU A 169 -2.35 11.46 -18.00
CA GLU A 169 -1.84 12.83 -18.17
C GLU A 169 -1.59 13.51 -16.82
N GLN A 170 -2.42 14.50 -16.46
CA GLN A 170 -2.34 15.29 -15.24
C GLN A 170 -3.36 14.87 -14.18
N ARG A 171 -4.10 13.78 -14.41
CA ARG A 171 -5.12 13.25 -13.51
C ARG A 171 -4.67 11.96 -12.86
N VAL A 172 -4.79 11.91 -11.54
CA VAL A 172 -4.60 10.70 -10.74
C VAL A 172 -5.95 10.31 -10.15
N THR A 173 -6.44 9.12 -10.48
CA THR A 173 -7.67 8.55 -9.92
C THR A 173 -7.30 7.36 -9.04
N VAL A 174 -7.79 7.35 -7.81
CA VAL A 174 -7.65 6.25 -6.86
C VAL A 174 -9.05 5.77 -6.50
N THR A 175 -9.28 4.48 -6.64
CA THR A 175 -10.50 3.80 -6.20
C THR A 175 -10.16 2.82 -5.10
N LEU A 176 -11.00 2.76 -4.07
CA LEU A 176 -10.96 1.72 -3.04
C LEU A 176 -12.35 1.11 -2.90
N ILE A 177 -12.43 -0.22 -2.79
CA ILE A 177 -13.65 -1.01 -2.71
C ILE A 177 -13.52 -1.95 -1.52
N ASP A 178 -14.60 -2.10 -0.76
CA ASP A 178 -14.76 -3.02 0.36
C ASP A 178 -16.05 -3.82 0.07
N GLY A 179 -15.87 -5.05 -0.41
CA GLY A 179 -16.94 -5.96 -0.77
C GLY A 179 -17.69 -6.43 0.47
N LEU A 180 -19.02 -6.52 0.41
CA LEU A 180 -19.81 -6.78 1.62
C LEU A 180 -19.52 -8.16 2.24
N GLY A 181 -19.04 -8.14 3.50
CA GLY A 181 -18.63 -9.31 4.25
C GLY A 181 -17.18 -9.70 3.94
N HIS A 182 -16.85 -10.98 4.04
CA HIS A 182 -15.51 -11.49 3.70
C HIS A 182 -15.59 -12.72 2.80
N GLY A 183 -14.41 -13.19 2.38
CA GLY A 183 -14.25 -14.38 1.54
C GLY A 183 -14.70 -14.17 0.09
N HIS A 184 -14.96 -15.27 -0.61
CA HIS A 184 -15.16 -15.27 -2.06
C HIS A 184 -16.27 -14.33 -2.54
N GLY A 185 -17.41 -14.27 -1.86
CA GLY A 185 -18.51 -13.39 -2.30
C GLY A 185 -18.21 -11.90 -2.17
N ALA A 186 -17.37 -11.50 -1.22
CA ALA A 186 -16.88 -10.13 -1.10
C ALA A 186 -15.80 -9.84 -2.16
N ALA A 187 -14.86 -10.79 -2.35
CA ALA A 187 -13.82 -10.69 -3.35
C ALA A 187 -14.40 -10.60 -4.78
N ASP A 188 -15.41 -11.40 -5.11
CA ASP A 188 -16.11 -11.36 -6.40
C ASP A 188 -16.73 -9.98 -6.68
N ALA A 189 -17.30 -9.34 -5.65
CA ALA A 189 -17.86 -8.00 -5.76
C ALA A 189 -16.77 -6.96 -6.00
N ALA A 190 -15.67 -7.00 -5.25
CA ALA A 190 -14.54 -6.09 -5.42
C ALA A 190 -13.85 -6.26 -6.78
N ASP A 191 -13.65 -7.51 -7.21
CA ASP A 191 -13.07 -7.83 -8.52
C ASP A 191 -13.99 -7.41 -9.67
N ALA A 192 -15.31 -7.55 -9.53
CA ALA A 192 -16.26 -7.03 -10.51
C ALA A 192 -16.16 -5.50 -10.63
N GLY A 193 -16.03 -4.80 -9.50
CA GLY A 193 -15.82 -3.35 -9.48
C GLY A 193 -14.51 -2.91 -10.14
N THR A 194 -13.38 -3.55 -9.82
CA THR A 194 -12.09 -3.21 -10.45
C THR A 194 -12.08 -3.49 -11.95
N ARG A 195 -12.71 -4.59 -12.41
CA ARG A 195 -12.90 -4.88 -13.84
C ARG A 195 -13.74 -3.80 -14.54
N ALA A 196 -14.81 -3.32 -13.89
CA ALA A 196 -15.67 -2.26 -14.44
C ALA A 196 -14.93 -0.93 -14.63
N LEU A 197 -13.82 -0.73 -13.94
CA LEU A 197 -13.00 0.48 -14.03
C LEU A 197 -11.76 0.37 -14.92
N ALA A 198 -11.37 -0.83 -15.37
CA ALA A 198 -10.09 -1.07 -16.05
C ALA A 198 -9.80 -0.14 -17.25
N ALA A 199 -10.84 0.28 -17.97
CA ALA A 199 -10.77 1.24 -19.08
C ALA A 199 -11.72 2.43 -18.90
N ALA A 200 -12.25 2.64 -17.69
CA ALA A 200 -13.20 3.70 -17.44
C ALA A 200 -12.51 5.05 -17.26
N SER A 201 -13.13 6.09 -17.81
CA SER A 201 -12.82 7.48 -17.52
C SER A 201 -14.10 8.21 -17.13
N GLY A 202 -13.93 9.33 -16.45
CA GLY A 202 -15.03 10.16 -15.99
C GLY A 202 -14.73 10.84 -14.66
N GLU A 203 -15.73 11.56 -14.19
CA GLU A 203 -15.72 12.22 -12.90
C GLU A 203 -16.02 11.22 -11.76
N PRO A 204 -15.60 11.46 -10.50
CA PRO A 204 -15.75 10.49 -9.42
C PRO A 204 -17.17 9.90 -9.25
N GLY A 205 -18.21 10.72 -9.40
CA GLY A 205 -19.60 10.25 -9.30
C GLY A 205 -20.03 9.34 -10.46
N GLU A 206 -19.50 9.56 -11.66
CA GLU A 206 -19.73 8.70 -12.83
C GLU A 206 -19.00 7.37 -12.66
N LEU A 207 -17.79 7.39 -12.11
CA LEU A 207 -17.03 6.18 -11.79
C LEU A 207 -17.72 5.34 -10.71
N ILE A 208 -18.34 5.97 -9.70
CA ILE A 208 -19.21 5.26 -8.74
C ILE A 208 -20.45 4.65 -9.44
N ALA A 209 -21.06 5.34 -10.40
CA ALA A 209 -22.17 4.78 -11.17
C ALA A 209 -21.73 3.58 -12.04
N ARG A 210 -20.52 3.61 -12.61
CA ARG A 210 -19.94 2.47 -13.32
C ARG A 210 -19.65 1.30 -12.40
N LEU A 211 -19.07 1.55 -11.22
CA LEU A 211 -18.90 0.54 -10.18
C LEU A 211 -20.24 -0.09 -9.81
N HIS A 212 -21.30 0.71 -9.65
CA HIS A 212 -22.62 0.21 -9.34
C HIS A 212 -23.15 -0.76 -10.40
N ALA A 213 -23.05 -0.37 -11.68
CA ALA A 213 -23.45 -1.24 -12.78
C ALA A 213 -22.61 -2.53 -12.84
N GLY A 214 -21.28 -2.42 -12.66
CA GLY A 214 -20.36 -3.55 -12.72
C GLY A 214 -20.47 -4.52 -11.55
N MET A 215 -20.82 -4.02 -10.36
CA MET A 215 -21.02 -4.82 -9.14
C MET A 215 -22.45 -5.34 -9.01
N SER A 216 -23.37 -4.95 -9.90
CA SER A 216 -24.76 -5.43 -9.88
C SER A 216 -24.82 -6.95 -10.06
N GLY A 217 -25.58 -7.63 -9.20
CA GLY A 217 -25.67 -9.10 -9.18
C GLY A 217 -24.58 -9.78 -8.34
N THR A 218 -23.69 -9.02 -7.71
CA THR A 218 -22.76 -9.51 -6.66
C THR A 218 -23.31 -9.15 -5.27
N ARG A 219 -22.52 -9.34 -4.20
CA ARG A 219 -22.85 -8.81 -2.87
C ARG A 219 -22.86 -7.28 -2.80
N GLY A 220 -22.25 -6.61 -3.78
CA GLY A 220 -21.98 -5.18 -3.71
C GLY A 220 -20.94 -4.85 -2.63
N GLY A 221 -20.83 -3.58 -2.30
CA GLY A 221 -19.87 -3.13 -1.29
C GLY A 221 -19.87 -1.62 -1.08
N ALA A 222 -19.00 -1.17 -0.18
CA ALA A 222 -18.63 0.23 -0.11
C ALA A 222 -17.56 0.53 -1.15
N ALA A 223 -17.58 1.75 -1.69
CA ALA A 223 -16.54 2.20 -2.61
C ALA A 223 -16.35 3.71 -2.52
N ALA A 224 -15.12 4.14 -2.77
CA ALA A 224 -14.80 5.56 -2.92
C ALA A 224 -13.84 5.79 -4.08
N VAL A 225 -14.02 6.92 -4.75
CA VAL A 225 -13.20 7.38 -5.87
C VAL A 225 -12.69 8.78 -5.53
N MET A 226 -11.37 8.93 -5.50
CA MET A 226 -10.65 10.18 -5.36
C MET A 226 -9.99 10.49 -6.70
N GLN A 227 -10.13 11.72 -7.19
CA GLN A 227 -9.43 12.20 -8.38
C GLN A 227 -8.70 13.49 -8.07
N PHE A 228 -7.40 13.55 -8.38
CA PHE A 228 -6.55 14.73 -8.24
C PHE A 228 -6.18 15.26 -9.62
N ASP A 229 -6.48 16.53 -9.91
CA ASP A 229 -5.98 17.25 -11.09
C ASP A 229 -4.77 18.08 -10.67
N SER A 230 -3.61 17.67 -11.16
CA SER A 230 -2.34 18.27 -10.80
C SER A 230 -2.07 19.63 -11.44
N ARG A 231 -2.87 20.05 -12.44
CA ARG A 231 -2.81 21.42 -12.99
C ARG A 231 -3.47 22.43 -12.06
N THR A 232 -4.56 22.04 -11.42
CA THR A 232 -5.33 22.93 -10.53
C THR A 232 -5.00 22.72 -9.06
N GLY A 233 -4.34 21.61 -8.72
CA GLY A 233 -4.10 21.20 -7.34
C GLY A 233 -5.38 20.84 -6.59
N GLN A 234 -6.45 20.47 -7.31
CA GLN A 234 -7.76 20.16 -6.75
C GLN A 234 -7.96 18.65 -6.63
N VAL A 235 -8.53 18.21 -5.51
CA VAL A 235 -9.13 16.87 -5.37
C VAL A 235 -10.64 16.95 -5.56
N ARG A 236 -11.20 16.00 -6.28
CA ARG A 236 -12.64 15.71 -6.33
C ARG A 236 -12.88 14.30 -5.79
N PHE A 237 -13.88 14.14 -4.94
CA PHE A 237 -14.10 12.88 -4.23
C PHE A 237 -15.58 12.49 -4.23
N ALA A 238 -15.88 11.23 -4.50
CA ALA A 238 -17.20 10.65 -4.28
C ALA A 238 -17.05 9.29 -3.58
N GLY A 239 -17.84 9.07 -2.52
CA GLY A 239 -17.84 7.82 -1.78
C GLY A 239 -19.25 7.37 -1.41
N VAL A 240 -19.44 6.06 -1.35
CA VAL A 240 -20.66 5.37 -0.91
C VAL A 240 -20.26 4.26 0.07
N GLY A 241 -20.90 4.23 1.23
CA GLY A 241 -20.62 3.28 2.31
C GLY A 241 -19.60 3.82 3.32
N ASN A 242 -18.76 2.93 3.84
CA ASN A 242 -17.88 3.11 5.00
C ASN A 242 -16.40 3.33 4.64
N ILE A 243 -16.02 3.42 3.36
CA ILE A 243 -14.65 3.77 2.97
C ILE A 243 -14.27 5.13 3.56
N VAL A 244 -13.18 5.15 4.32
CA VAL A 244 -12.62 6.37 4.91
C VAL A 244 -11.60 6.94 3.95
N ALA A 245 -11.69 8.25 3.72
CA ALA A 245 -10.72 8.99 2.93
C ALA A 245 -10.40 10.33 3.61
N SER A 246 -9.13 10.69 3.67
CA SER A 246 -8.66 11.90 4.35
C SER A 246 -7.46 12.53 3.64
N LEU A 247 -7.39 13.85 3.67
CA LEU A 247 -6.20 14.62 3.29
C LEU A 247 -5.48 15.06 4.57
N CYS A 248 -4.21 14.70 4.70
CA CYS A 248 -3.39 14.96 5.87
C CYS A 248 -2.21 15.86 5.51
N ASP A 249 -1.89 16.78 6.41
CA ASP A 249 -0.69 17.62 6.36
C ASP A 249 -0.19 17.90 7.79
N GLY A 250 0.79 18.81 7.94
CA GLY A 250 1.28 19.22 9.25
C GLY A 250 0.22 19.92 10.12
N ASP A 251 -0.78 20.54 9.50
CA ASP A 251 -1.77 21.39 10.17
C ASP A 251 -2.99 20.59 10.65
N GLY A 252 -3.33 19.48 9.98
CA GLY A 252 -4.32 18.55 10.47
C GLY A 252 -4.78 17.49 9.47
N VAL A 253 -5.94 16.91 9.78
CA VAL A 253 -6.60 15.89 8.94
C VAL A 253 -7.94 16.45 8.49
N ARG A 254 -8.18 16.43 7.18
CA ARG A 254 -9.44 16.81 6.56
C ARG A 254 -10.09 15.57 5.94
N GLY A 255 -11.15 15.07 6.59
CA GLY A 255 -11.94 13.94 6.08
C GLY A 255 -12.70 14.29 4.81
N MET A 256 -12.88 13.29 3.94
CA MET A 256 -13.69 13.36 2.73
C MET A 256 -14.91 12.45 2.90
N PRO A 257 -16.14 13.00 2.91
CA PRO A 257 -17.32 12.26 3.36
C PRO A 257 -17.89 11.33 2.29
N SER A 258 -18.22 10.11 2.71
CA SER A 258 -18.99 9.13 1.93
C SER A 258 -20.47 9.19 2.30
N HIS A 259 -21.36 8.90 1.34
CA HIS A 259 -22.80 8.83 1.59
C HIS A 259 -23.23 7.41 1.96
N PRO A 260 -24.29 7.23 2.77
CA PRO A 260 -24.84 5.90 3.04
C PRO A 260 -25.33 5.19 1.78
N GLY A 261 -25.06 3.89 1.69
CA GLY A 261 -25.51 3.03 0.61
C GLY A 261 -24.54 1.90 0.32
N ILE A 262 -24.92 1.04 -0.63
CA ILE A 262 -24.15 -0.11 -1.08
C ILE A 262 -24.06 -0.06 -2.61
N VAL A 263 -22.85 0.07 -3.13
CA VAL A 263 -22.58 0.02 -4.57
C VAL A 263 -22.84 -1.40 -5.08
N GLY A 264 -23.50 -1.55 -6.24
CA GLY A 264 -24.01 -2.83 -6.73
C GLY A 264 -25.39 -3.24 -6.19
N VAL A 265 -25.92 -2.56 -5.16
CA VAL A 265 -27.25 -2.86 -4.58
C VAL A 265 -28.15 -1.62 -4.60
N GLN A 266 -27.91 -0.65 -3.72
CA GLN A 266 -28.72 0.56 -3.63
C GLN A 266 -27.99 1.71 -2.94
N PHE A 267 -28.00 2.88 -3.56
CA PHE A 267 -27.67 4.17 -2.94
C PHE A 267 -28.46 5.27 -3.66
N ARG A 268 -28.47 6.49 -3.11
CA ARG A 268 -29.18 7.63 -3.73
C ARG A 268 -28.39 8.22 -4.90
N LYS A 269 -27.44 9.10 -4.60
CA LYS A 269 -26.58 9.78 -5.56
C LYS A 269 -25.18 9.90 -4.98
N ALA A 270 -24.17 9.54 -5.76
CA ALA A 270 -22.77 9.73 -5.41
C ALA A 270 -22.33 11.14 -5.85
N GLN A 271 -22.78 12.15 -5.12
CA GLN A 271 -22.41 13.55 -5.41
C GLN A 271 -20.92 13.78 -5.10
N PRO A 272 -20.11 14.25 -6.07
CA PRO A 272 -18.73 14.60 -5.79
C PRO A 272 -18.61 15.87 -4.96
N PHE A 273 -17.59 15.90 -4.10
CA PHE A 273 -17.16 17.06 -3.31
C PHE A 273 -15.79 17.53 -3.79
N ASP A 274 -15.58 18.85 -3.75
CA ASP A 274 -14.33 19.48 -4.17
C ASP A 274 -13.48 19.90 -2.97
N PHE A 275 -12.18 19.63 -3.06
CA PHE A 275 -11.16 19.92 -2.06
C PHE A 275 -10.01 20.68 -2.74
N PRO A 276 -10.02 22.03 -2.70
CA PRO A 276 -8.96 22.84 -3.29
C PRO A 276 -7.67 22.75 -2.46
N ASN A 277 -6.55 23.19 -3.06
CA ASN A 277 -5.24 23.31 -2.40
C ASN A 277 -4.74 21.98 -1.82
N ALA A 278 -4.89 20.89 -2.56
CA ALA A 278 -4.54 19.55 -2.14
C ALA A 278 -3.11 19.13 -2.48
N THR A 279 -2.41 19.88 -3.34
CA THR A 279 -1.00 19.63 -3.70
C THR A 279 -0.12 19.56 -2.45
N GLY A 280 0.76 18.55 -2.38
CA GLY A 280 1.67 18.30 -1.27
C GLY A 280 1.06 17.56 -0.09
N LYS A 281 -0.28 17.54 0.03
CA LYS A 281 -0.98 16.80 1.09
C LYS A 281 -0.86 15.30 0.88
N LEU A 282 -0.94 14.56 1.98
CA LEU A 282 -0.96 13.10 2.00
C LEU A 282 -2.41 12.63 1.97
N LEU A 283 -2.80 11.99 0.87
CA LEU A 283 -4.02 11.21 0.80
C LEU A 283 -3.86 9.93 1.61
N VAL A 284 -4.82 9.63 2.47
CA VAL A 284 -4.99 8.33 3.13
C VAL A 284 -6.42 7.85 2.86
N MET A 285 -6.55 6.66 2.28
CA MET A 285 -7.82 5.96 2.10
C MET A 285 -7.72 4.57 2.73
N HIS A 286 -8.78 4.09 3.38
CA HIS A 286 -8.81 2.72 3.90
C HIS A 286 -10.22 2.15 3.99
N SER A 287 -10.33 0.83 3.93
CA SER A 287 -11.55 0.07 4.25
C SER A 287 -11.82 0.10 5.76
N ASP A 288 -12.97 -0.41 6.20
CA ASP A 288 -13.28 -0.41 7.63
C ASP A 288 -12.57 -1.54 8.42
N GLY A 289 -11.73 -2.34 7.76
CA GLY A 289 -10.70 -3.18 8.39
C GLY A 289 -9.73 -2.42 9.27
N LEU A 290 -9.63 -1.10 9.08
CA LEU A 290 -8.92 -0.19 9.98
C LEU A 290 -9.85 0.55 10.94
N GLN A 291 -9.34 0.85 12.12
CA GLN A 291 -9.99 1.81 13.01
C GLN A 291 -10.02 3.19 12.33
N THR A 292 -11.12 3.93 12.48
CA THR A 292 -11.28 5.25 11.87
C THR A 292 -10.57 6.36 12.64
N ARG A 293 -10.22 6.10 13.90
CA ARG A 293 -9.54 7.04 14.79
C ARG A 293 -8.05 6.71 14.87
N TRP A 294 -7.30 7.21 13.91
CA TRP A 294 -5.85 7.29 13.95
C TRP A 294 -5.40 8.75 13.89
N ASN A 295 -4.18 9.02 14.33
CA ASN A 295 -3.60 10.34 14.25
C ASN A 295 -2.13 10.22 13.87
N LEU A 296 -1.77 10.75 12.70
CA LEU A 296 -0.38 10.69 12.21
C LEU A 296 0.58 11.47 13.11
N ARG A 297 0.09 12.39 13.96
CA ARG A 297 0.92 13.09 14.95
C ARG A 297 1.37 12.20 16.11
N ASP A 298 0.69 11.07 16.32
CA ASP A 298 1.12 10.06 17.30
C ASP A 298 2.40 9.34 16.81
N HIS A 299 2.79 9.56 15.55
CA HIS A 299 3.93 8.96 14.85
C HIS A 299 4.90 10.04 14.34
N PRO A 300 5.88 10.47 15.16
CA PRO A 300 6.81 11.53 14.80
C PRO A 300 7.54 11.26 13.47
N ALA A 301 7.62 12.27 12.61
CA ALA A 301 8.25 12.18 11.28
C ALA A 301 7.64 11.15 10.29
N LEU A 302 6.53 10.48 10.63
CA LEU A 302 5.87 9.55 9.71
C LEU A 302 5.33 10.26 8.46
N LEU A 303 4.83 11.49 8.61
CA LEU A 303 4.32 12.31 7.51
C LEU A 303 5.34 12.59 6.41
N SER A 304 6.65 12.57 6.71
CA SER A 304 7.72 12.78 5.72
C SER A 304 8.23 11.48 5.09
N ARG A 305 7.79 10.32 5.58
CA ARG A 305 8.20 9.01 5.04
C ARG A 305 7.53 8.71 3.71
N HIS A 306 8.08 7.72 3.02
CA HIS A 306 7.49 7.14 1.84
C HIS A 306 6.05 6.69 2.15
N PRO A 307 5.05 6.96 1.29
CA PRO A 307 3.66 6.60 1.56
C PRO A 307 3.42 5.14 1.93
N ARG A 308 4.26 4.22 1.41
CA ARG A 308 4.21 2.81 1.80
C ARG A 308 4.52 2.54 3.27
N ILE A 309 5.45 3.29 3.86
CA ILE A 309 5.77 3.21 5.28
C ILE A 309 4.57 3.68 6.11
N VAL A 310 3.90 4.76 5.70
CA VAL A 310 2.67 5.24 6.35
C VAL A 310 1.58 4.17 6.29
N ALA A 311 1.35 3.54 5.14
CA ALA A 311 0.38 2.45 5.01
C ALA A 311 0.73 1.26 5.93
N ALA A 312 2.02 0.92 6.06
CA ALA A 312 2.49 -0.15 6.95
C ALA A 312 2.25 0.17 8.43
N VAL A 313 2.56 1.39 8.88
CA VAL A 313 2.29 1.83 10.27
C VAL A 313 0.80 1.80 10.56
N LEU A 314 -0.01 2.34 9.63
CA LEU A 314 -1.46 2.38 9.82
C LEU A 314 -2.05 0.97 9.94
N LEU A 315 -1.57 0.02 9.14
CA LEU A 315 -1.99 -1.38 9.24
C LEU A 315 -1.50 -2.03 10.54
N ARG A 316 -0.22 -1.87 10.91
CA ARG A 316 0.37 -2.44 12.13
C ARG A 316 -0.36 -1.99 13.39
N ASP A 317 -0.75 -0.71 13.44
CA ASP A 317 -1.21 -0.08 14.68
C ASP A 317 -2.74 -0.01 14.82
N TYR A 318 -3.46 0.01 13.70
CA TYR A 318 -4.90 0.30 13.68
C TYR A 318 -5.74 -0.74 12.94
N ALA A 319 -5.16 -1.85 12.46
CA ALA A 319 -5.95 -2.97 11.95
C ALA A 319 -6.86 -3.53 13.06
N ARG A 320 -8.11 -3.86 12.71
CA ARG A 320 -9.09 -4.40 13.66
C ARG A 320 -8.92 -5.88 13.93
N GLY A 321 -8.27 -6.61 13.03
CA GLY A 321 -8.03 -8.04 13.17
C GLY A 321 -9.25 -8.95 12.91
N ARG A 322 -10.39 -8.39 12.47
CA ARG A 322 -11.67 -9.11 12.33
C ARG A 322 -12.35 -8.88 10.98
N ASP A 323 -11.66 -8.22 10.06
CA ASP A 323 -12.12 -8.00 8.69
C ASP A 323 -10.93 -8.02 7.73
N ASP A 324 -11.23 -8.03 6.43
CA ASP A 324 -10.28 -7.66 5.39
C ASP A 324 -9.77 -6.23 5.67
N ALA A 325 -8.52 -5.93 5.31
CA ALA A 325 -7.97 -4.60 5.52
C ALA A 325 -7.21 -4.09 4.30
N CYS A 326 -7.58 -2.89 3.85
CA CYS A 326 -6.97 -2.21 2.73
C CYS A 326 -6.63 -0.78 3.09
N VAL A 327 -5.40 -0.36 2.81
CA VAL A 327 -4.90 0.99 3.06
C VAL A 327 -4.19 1.47 1.80
N PHE A 328 -4.56 2.65 1.32
CA PHE A 328 -3.90 3.35 0.23
C PHE A 328 -3.43 4.73 0.69
N VAL A 329 -2.19 5.08 0.39
CA VAL A 329 -1.56 6.34 0.76
C VAL A 329 -0.81 6.93 -0.44
N MET A 330 -0.92 8.23 -0.68
CA MET A 330 -0.17 8.92 -1.72
C MET A 330 0.08 10.38 -1.36
N ARG A 331 1.25 10.91 -1.70
CA ARG A 331 1.47 12.36 -1.68
C ARG A 331 1.00 12.99 -2.98
N LEU A 332 0.02 13.89 -2.89
CA LEU A 332 -0.59 14.51 -4.06
C LEU A 332 0.40 15.48 -4.72
N GLY A 333 0.59 15.33 -6.04
CA GLY A 333 1.58 16.09 -6.82
C GLY A 333 2.98 15.47 -6.86
N ALA A 334 3.23 14.35 -6.16
CA ALA A 334 4.54 13.68 -6.19
C ALA A 334 4.73 12.71 -7.38
N MET A 335 3.68 12.47 -8.16
CA MET A 335 3.67 11.51 -9.28
C MET A 335 4.06 12.12 -10.63
N GLN A 336 4.28 13.44 -10.68
CA GLN A 336 4.69 14.17 -11.87
C GLN A 336 6.18 13.95 -12.09
#